data_AF-A0A426FU87-F1
#
_entry.id   AF-A0A426FU87-F1
#
_cell.length_a   1.000
_cell.length_b   1.000
_cell.length_c   1.000
_cell.angle_alpha   90.00
_cell.angle_beta   90.00
_cell.angle_gamma   90.00
#
_symmetry.space_group_name_H-M   'P 1'
#
loop_
_entity.id
_entity.type
_entity.pdbx_description
1 polymer ?
#
loop_
_entity_poly.entity_id
_entity_poly.type
_entity_poly.pdbx_seq_one_letter_code
_entity_poly.pdbx_strand_id
1 'polypeptide(L)'
;MEKFYYSITLLFLSRQGYWNDSNNVKELSLIQLTYKYFLSSIALVFIFLIAKSEIYNILKENQIWGILSYFELATILVPAILLLGILYENIYVLKTKTESTMRIFFNITGREFWNIVFFKNLILVLPILVVIFFYNIFLGLFSCLLIFLLNSIFYIPKIRYVRSRSKQLFNVSYLLSVVDSLTVFKAITVPIFSTFIFMFMWLVLPDFLGIDTSNKVMILNTALFSGTIFFSNKGINFYFLTLNKDFPYLKAVGIDLNKFIKKRIWSLNVISILFPATSLYFFLNYLGYGLIDIFLFLFGISLAYFLCQSIQMLEVLLFREYRFRDAKELEAFSIPVNMRIKLYIMRLIPIIVCLLFNQIKLFGLWSLILLNIIYIGIVYFSLYRYTISQVIKGDCNVHFIH
;
A
#
# COMPACT_ATOMS: atom_id res chain seq x y z
N MET A 1 29.49 -24.22 -11.13
CA MET A 1 28.48 -24.08 -12.20
C MET A 1 27.27 -24.95 -11.95
N GLU A 2 27.41 -26.25 -11.69
CA GLU A 2 26.28 -27.14 -11.37
C GLU A 2 25.44 -26.68 -10.17
N LYS A 3 26.09 -26.37 -9.04
CA LYS A 3 25.42 -25.84 -7.83
C LYS A 3 24.56 -24.60 -8.13
N PHE A 4 25.06 -23.71 -8.99
CA PHE A 4 24.35 -22.50 -9.42
C PHE A 4 23.15 -22.85 -10.32
N TYR A 5 23.32 -23.75 -11.28
CA TYR A 5 22.25 -24.23 -12.16
C TYR A 5 21.10 -24.87 -11.37
N TYR A 6 21.40 -25.78 -10.44
CA TYR A 6 20.39 -26.42 -9.59
C TYR A 6 19.67 -25.41 -8.70
N SER A 7 20.41 -24.44 -8.14
CA SER A 7 19.81 -23.41 -7.28
C SER A 7 18.84 -22.49 -8.02
N ILE A 8 19.13 -22.11 -9.27
CA ILE A 8 18.19 -21.34 -10.10
C ILE A 8 16.98 -22.20 -10.45
N THR A 9 17.18 -23.47 -10.81
CA THR A 9 16.11 -24.40 -11.17
C THR A 9 15.10 -24.54 -10.03
N LEU A 10 15.60 -24.72 -8.80
CA LEU A 10 14.77 -24.78 -7.60
C LEU A 10 13.97 -23.50 -7.35
N LEU A 11 14.55 -22.32 -7.60
CA LEU A 11 13.79 -21.07 -7.46
C LEU A 11 12.65 -20.98 -8.49
N PHE A 12 12.87 -21.40 -9.74
CA PHE A 12 11.80 -21.44 -10.74
C PHE A 12 10.74 -22.51 -10.43
N LEU A 13 11.13 -23.67 -9.90
CA LEU A 13 10.18 -24.71 -9.46
C LEU A 13 9.36 -24.27 -8.25
N SER A 14 9.98 -23.59 -7.27
CA SER A 14 9.29 -23.04 -6.10
C SER A 14 8.20 -22.03 -6.50
N ARG A 15 8.39 -21.34 -7.62
CA ARG A 15 7.40 -20.46 -8.21
C ARG A 15 6.26 -21.24 -8.87
N GLN A 16 6.52 -22.36 -9.53
CA GLN A 16 5.47 -23.15 -10.20
C GLN A 16 4.47 -23.81 -9.24
N GLY A 17 4.98 -24.40 -8.15
CA GLY A 17 4.13 -25.07 -7.14
C GLY A 17 3.16 -24.12 -6.42
N TYR A 18 3.25 -22.82 -6.66
CA TYR A 18 2.37 -21.81 -6.07
C TYR A 18 1.22 -21.37 -7.01
N TRP A 19 1.39 -21.46 -8.32
CA TRP A 19 0.36 -21.02 -9.29
C TRP A 19 -0.58 -22.14 -9.73
N ASN A 20 -0.12 -23.39 -9.62
CA ASN A 20 -0.99 -24.55 -9.63
C ASN A 20 -1.15 -24.99 -8.17
N ASP A 21 -2.36 -24.95 -7.62
CA ASP A 21 -2.73 -25.52 -6.30
C ASP A 21 -2.56 -27.06 -6.24
N SER A 22 -1.67 -27.63 -7.05
CA SER A 22 -1.36 -29.05 -7.12
C SER A 22 -0.11 -29.35 -6.29
N ASN A 23 -0.20 -30.34 -5.42
CA ASN A 23 0.94 -30.89 -4.66
C ASN A 23 2.03 -31.52 -5.54
N ASN A 24 1.80 -31.63 -6.86
CA ASN A 24 2.69 -32.26 -7.81
C ASN A 24 3.48 -31.20 -8.57
N VAL A 25 4.74 -31.02 -8.20
CA VAL A 25 5.70 -30.24 -9.00
C VAL A 25 6.23 -31.14 -10.11
N LYS A 26 6.03 -30.78 -11.37
CA LYS A 26 6.66 -31.49 -12.49
C LYS A 26 8.15 -31.20 -12.48
N GLU A 27 8.99 -32.23 -12.46
CA GLU A 27 10.44 -32.10 -12.62
C GLU A 27 10.74 -31.59 -14.04
N LEU A 28 10.88 -30.27 -14.16
CA LEU A 28 11.24 -29.60 -15.42
C LEU A 28 12.69 -29.15 -15.35
N SER A 29 13.41 -29.34 -16.44
CA SER A 29 14.76 -28.78 -16.58
C SER A 29 14.72 -27.24 -16.61
N LEU A 30 15.80 -26.58 -16.21
CA LEU A 30 15.91 -25.11 -16.26
C LEU A 30 15.62 -24.56 -17.66
N ILE A 31 16.02 -25.29 -18.70
CA ILE A 31 15.79 -24.93 -20.10
C ILE A 31 14.29 -24.87 -20.39
N GLN A 32 13.53 -25.89 -19.96
CA GLN A 32 12.06 -25.92 -20.10
C GLN A 32 11.35 -24.85 -19.25
N LEU A 33 11.97 -24.37 -18.16
CA LEU A 33 11.42 -23.29 -17.35
C LEU A 33 11.68 -21.91 -17.96
N THR A 34 12.81 -21.75 -18.66
CA THR A 34 13.30 -20.44 -19.11
C THR A 34 13.11 -20.17 -20.61
N TYR A 35 12.93 -21.20 -21.45
CA TYR A 35 12.86 -21.03 -22.91
C TYR A 35 11.79 -20.05 -23.37
N LYS A 36 10.65 -19.95 -22.66
CA LYS A 36 9.57 -19.02 -23.01
C LYS A 36 10.05 -17.57 -22.95
N TYR A 37 10.86 -17.21 -21.96
CA TYR A 37 11.40 -15.85 -21.81
C TYR A 37 12.46 -15.55 -22.88
N PHE A 38 13.33 -16.52 -23.18
CA PHE A 38 14.33 -16.35 -24.23
C PHE A 38 13.71 -16.29 -25.63
N LEU A 39 12.83 -17.22 -25.99
CA LEU A 39 12.16 -17.21 -27.30
C LEU A 39 11.30 -15.97 -27.50
N SER A 40 10.54 -15.54 -26.48
CA SER A 40 9.76 -14.31 -26.58
C SER A 40 10.67 -13.09 -26.77
N SER A 41 11.79 -13.00 -26.05
CA SER A 41 12.75 -11.90 -26.23
C SER A 41 13.35 -11.88 -27.64
N ILE A 42 13.72 -13.04 -28.20
CA ILE A 42 14.27 -13.14 -29.56
C ILE A 42 13.20 -12.79 -30.60
N ALA A 43 11.99 -13.34 -30.45
CA ALA A 43 10.87 -13.03 -31.33
C ALA A 43 10.54 -11.54 -31.32
N LEU A 44 10.54 -10.90 -30.15
CA LEU A 44 10.34 -9.45 -30.02
C LEU A 44 11.42 -8.66 -30.75
N VAL A 45 12.70 -9.04 -30.64
CA VAL A 45 13.79 -8.39 -31.40
C VAL A 45 13.52 -8.47 -32.91
N PHE A 46 13.13 -9.63 -33.43
CA PHE A 46 12.85 -9.78 -34.86
C PHE A 46 11.61 -9.00 -35.33
N ILE A 47 10.51 -9.05 -34.57
CA ILE A 47 9.29 -8.28 -34.86
C ILE A 47 9.62 -6.79 -34.90
N PHE A 48 10.39 -6.32 -33.92
CA PHE A 48 10.79 -4.92 -33.83
C PHE A 48 11.81 -4.50 -34.88
N LEU A 49 12.64 -5.40 -35.41
CA LEU A 49 13.53 -5.06 -36.53
C LEU A 49 12.75 -4.85 -37.84
N ILE A 50 11.67 -5.60 -38.04
CA ILE A 50 10.90 -5.59 -39.30
C ILE A 50 9.81 -4.52 -39.28
N ALA A 51 9.05 -4.42 -38.19
CA ALA A 51 7.83 -3.61 -38.11
C ALA A 51 7.99 -2.33 -37.25
N LYS A 52 9.22 -1.88 -36.98
CA LYS A 52 9.50 -0.74 -36.08
C LYS A 52 8.65 0.48 -36.41
N SER A 53 8.72 0.94 -37.66
CA SER A 53 8.09 2.16 -38.13
C SER A 53 6.57 2.08 -38.08
N GLU A 54 6.01 0.93 -38.47
CA GLU A 54 4.57 0.69 -38.49
C GLU A 54 3.99 0.67 -37.07
N ILE A 55 4.63 -0.05 -36.14
CA ILE A 55 4.22 -0.10 -34.73
C ILE A 55 4.31 1.30 -34.09
N TYR A 56 5.38 2.05 -34.40
CA TYR A 56 5.56 3.39 -33.85
C TYR A 56 4.49 4.36 -34.34
N ASN A 57 4.15 4.31 -35.63
CA ASN A 57 3.11 5.15 -36.21
C ASN A 57 1.74 4.80 -35.62
N ILE A 58 1.39 3.51 -35.51
CA ILE A 58 0.13 3.07 -34.91
C ILE A 58 0.01 3.52 -33.44
N LEU A 59 1.08 3.43 -32.66
CA LEU A 59 1.08 3.84 -31.24
C LEU A 59 1.05 5.37 -31.07
N LYS A 60 1.55 6.12 -32.06
CA LYS A 60 1.61 7.58 -32.03
C LYS A 60 0.31 8.23 -32.54
N GLU A 61 -0.31 7.64 -33.56
CA GLU A 61 -1.56 8.13 -34.16
C GLU A 61 -2.75 7.90 -33.24
N ASN A 62 -2.76 6.77 -32.53
CA ASN A 62 -3.82 6.48 -31.59
C ASN A 62 -3.53 7.20 -30.26
N GLN A 63 -4.55 7.90 -29.74
CA GLN A 63 -4.48 8.61 -28.47
C GLN A 63 -5.53 8.05 -27.51
N ILE A 64 -5.15 7.87 -26.25
CA ILE A 64 -6.13 7.62 -25.20
C ILE A 64 -6.72 8.98 -24.81
N TRP A 65 -8.02 9.14 -25.10
CA TRP A 65 -8.83 10.28 -24.69
C TRP A 65 -8.27 11.64 -25.16
N GLY A 66 -7.47 11.65 -26.23
CA GLY A 66 -6.91 12.86 -26.85
C GLY A 66 -5.76 13.54 -26.08
N ILE A 67 -5.24 12.92 -25.00
CA ILE A 67 -4.31 13.57 -24.06
C ILE A 67 -2.90 12.99 -24.14
N LEU A 68 -2.78 11.66 -24.20
CA LEU A 68 -1.51 10.95 -24.31
C LEU A 68 -1.59 9.98 -25.47
N SER A 69 -0.55 9.97 -26.30
CA SER A 69 -0.38 8.90 -27.28
C SER A 69 -0.22 7.56 -26.55
N TYR A 70 -0.69 6.46 -27.15
CA TYR A 70 -0.40 5.12 -26.60
C TYR A 70 1.11 4.89 -26.49
N PHE A 71 1.89 5.55 -27.34
CA PHE A 71 3.33 5.60 -27.26
C PHE A 71 3.85 6.16 -25.92
N GLU A 72 3.47 7.38 -25.55
CA GLU A 72 3.91 8.01 -24.29
C GLU A 72 3.47 7.21 -23.07
N LEU A 73 2.25 6.69 -23.08
CA LEU A 73 1.77 5.81 -22.02
C LEU A 73 2.58 4.53 -21.90
N ALA A 74 2.93 3.88 -23.02
CA ALA A 74 3.79 2.71 -23.02
C ALA A 74 5.18 3.01 -22.46
N THR A 75 5.76 4.19 -22.79
CA THR A 75 7.08 4.57 -22.27
C THR A 75 7.11 4.74 -20.75
N ILE A 76 5.99 5.08 -20.11
CA ILE A 76 5.89 5.26 -18.66
C ILE A 76 5.46 3.96 -17.96
N LEU A 77 4.45 3.28 -18.49
CA LEU A 77 3.85 2.10 -17.87
C LEU A 77 4.76 0.88 -17.91
N VAL A 78 5.47 0.65 -19.02
CA VAL A 78 6.32 -0.54 -19.17
C VAL A 78 7.45 -0.57 -18.12
N PRO A 79 8.20 0.52 -17.87
CA PRO A 79 9.16 0.59 -16.76
C PRO A 79 8.52 0.47 -15.38
N ALA A 80 7.31 1.03 -15.18
CA ALA A 80 6.61 0.93 -13.90
C ALA A 80 6.19 -0.52 -13.59
N ILE A 81 5.68 -1.26 -14.59
CA ILE A 81 5.34 -2.68 -14.48
C ILE A 81 6.59 -3.51 -14.17
N LEU A 82 7.72 -3.21 -14.83
CA LEU A 82 9.01 -3.86 -14.56
C LEU A 82 9.42 -3.66 -13.10
N LEU A 83 9.32 -2.42 -12.59
CA LEU A 83 9.67 -2.07 -11.21
C LEU A 83 8.78 -2.82 -10.21
N LEU A 84 7.46 -2.81 -10.42
CA LEU A 84 6.51 -3.52 -9.56
C LEU A 84 6.73 -5.03 -9.56
N GLY A 85 7.03 -5.61 -10.73
CA GLY A 85 7.29 -7.04 -10.87
C GLY A 85 8.53 -7.50 -10.08
N ILE A 86 9.62 -6.73 -10.14
CA ILE A 86 10.85 -7.04 -9.40
C ILE A 86 10.65 -6.87 -7.89
N LEU A 87 9.97 -5.80 -7.47
CA LEU A 87 9.65 -5.59 -6.06
C LEU A 87 8.82 -6.74 -5.51
N TYR A 88 7.80 -7.19 -6.25
CA TYR A 88 6.97 -8.32 -5.85
C TYR A 88 7.78 -9.61 -5.68
N GLU A 89 8.63 -9.95 -6.65
CA GLU A 89 9.49 -11.14 -6.60
C GLU A 89 10.48 -11.10 -5.43
N ASN A 90 11.08 -9.95 -5.15
CA ASN A 90 12.03 -9.80 -4.06
C ASN A 90 11.35 -9.85 -2.68
N ILE A 91 10.17 -9.23 -2.55
CA ILE A 91 9.34 -9.33 -1.35
C ILE A 91 8.90 -10.77 -1.10
N TYR A 92 8.54 -11.51 -2.15
CA TYR A 92 8.14 -12.90 -2.04
C TYR A 92 9.27 -13.76 -1.49
N VAL A 93 10.49 -13.61 -2.03
CA VAL A 93 11.71 -14.30 -1.57
C VAL A 93 11.94 -14.08 -0.07
N LEU A 94 11.79 -12.83 0.40
CA LEU A 94 11.93 -12.50 1.81
C LEU A 94 10.83 -13.13 2.67
N LYS A 95 9.57 -13.02 2.22
CA LYS A 95 8.41 -13.49 2.99
C LYS A 95 8.40 -14.99 3.21
N THR A 96 8.86 -15.74 2.20
CA THR A 96 8.94 -17.20 2.23
C THR A 96 10.19 -17.72 2.94
N LYS A 97 11.07 -16.81 3.42
CA LYS A 97 12.36 -17.15 4.03
C LYS A 97 13.20 -18.09 3.15
N THR A 98 13.08 -17.97 1.83
CA THR A 98 13.78 -18.84 0.86
C THR A 98 15.30 -18.76 0.98
N GLU A 99 15.86 -17.62 1.40
CA GLU A 99 17.30 -17.52 1.71
C GLU A 99 17.70 -18.51 2.82
N SER A 100 16.88 -18.64 3.86
CA SER A 100 17.17 -19.52 5.00
C SER A 100 17.09 -20.99 4.62
N THR A 101 16.09 -21.39 3.83
CA THR A 101 15.96 -22.77 3.35
C THR A 101 17.10 -23.13 2.40
N MET A 102 17.44 -22.23 1.47
CA MET A 102 18.58 -22.43 0.56
C MET A 102 19.92 -22.51 1.30
N ARG A 103 20.09 -21.73 2.37
CA ARG A 103 21.30 -21.81 3.21
C ARG A 103 21.38 -23.15 3.96
N ILE A 104 20.28 -23.63 4.53
CA ILE A 104 20.24 -24.87 5.32
C ILE A 104 20.41 -26.11 4.43
N PHE A 105 19.67 -26.20 3.32
CA PHE A 105 19.61 -27.42 2.52
C PHE A 105 20.65 -27.49 1.40
N PHE A 106 21.10 -26.34 0.87
CA PHE A 106 22.01 -26.29 -0.29
C PHE A 106 23.34 -25.60 0.02
N ASN A 107 23.58 -25.25 1.30
CA ASN A 107 24.80 -24.61 1.78
C ASN A 107 25.21 -23.39 0.93
N ILE A 108 24.22 -22.54 0.59
CA ILE A 108 24.42 -21.33 -0.21
C ILE A 108 24.69 -20.14 0.72
N THR A 109 25.77 -19.40 0.47
CA THR A 109 26.04 -18.17 1.24
C THR A 109 25.02 -17.07 0.89
N GLY A 110 24.73 -16.15 1.81
CA GLY A 110 23.75 -15.07 1.51
C GLY A 110 24.13 -14.24 0.28
N ARG A 111 25.43 -14.05 0.05
CA ARG A 111 25.95 -13.35 -1.12
C ARG A 111 25.69 -14.12 -2.43
N GLU A 112 25.93 -15.42 -2.42
CA GLU A 112 25.60 -16.30 -3.56
C GLU A 112 24.10 -16.34 -3.83
N PHE A 113 23.26 -16.39 -2.79
CA PHE A 113 21.81 -16.40 -2.92
C PHE A 113 21.29 -15.16 -3.66
N TRP A 114 21.74 -13.96 -3.29
CA TRP A 114 21.30 -12.74 -3.96
C TRP A 114 21.85 -12.61 -5.39
N ASN A 115 23.03 -13.17 -5.69
CA ASN A 115 23.48 -13.30 -7.08
C ASN A 115 22.52 -14.19 -7.89
N ILE A 116 22.12 -15.34 -7.33
CA ILE A 116 21.17 -16.27 -7.96
C ILE A 116 19.81 -15.60 -8.19
N VAL A 117 19.29 -14.85 -7.21
CA VAL A 117 18.03 -14.09 -7.33
C VAL A 117 18.14 -13.01 -8.41
N PHE A 118 19.28 -12.31 -8.49
CA PHE A 118 19.54 -11.33 -9.56
C PHE A 118 19.44 -11.98 -10.94
N PHE A 119 20.12 -13.11 -11.16
CA PHE A 119 20.06 -13.83 -12.43
C PHE A 119 18.65 -14.33 -12.76
N LYS A 120 17.92 -14.88 -11.77
CA LYS A 120 16.51 -15.27 -11.91
C LYS A 120 15.66 -14.08 -12.39
N ASN A 121 15.76 -12.94 -11.70
CA ASN A 121 14.98 -11.75 -12.04
C ASN A 121 15.34 -11.20 -13.42
N LEU A 122 16.62 -11.26 -13.82
CA LEU A 122 17.06 -10.83 -15.15
C LEU A 122 16.45 -11.69 -16.26
N ILE A 123 16.44 -13.03 -16.09
CA ILE A 123 15.81 -13.95 -17.04
C ILE A 123 14.31 -13.66 -17.18
N LEU A 124 13.62 -13.40 -16.07
CA LEU A 124 12.19 -13.12 -16.06
C LEU A 124 11.82 -11.81 -16.77
N VAL A 125 12.64 -10.77 -16.57
CA VAL A 125 12.37 -9.42 -17.06
C VAL A 125 12.88 -9.23 -18.49
N LEU A 126 13.69 -10.16 -19.01
CA LEU A 126 14.31 -10.10 -20.34
C LEU A 126 13.37 -9.66 -21.48
N PRO A 127 12.12 -10.19 -21.63
CA PRO A 127 11.24 -9.77 -22.71
C PRO A 127 10.79 -8.30 -22.59
N ILE A 128 10.50 -7.85 -21.36
CA ILE A 128 10.09 -6.47 -21.08
C ILE A 128 11.29 -5.53 -21.30
N LEU A 129 12.48 -5.97 -20.94
CA LEU A 129 13.72 -5.22 -21.11
C LEU A 129 14.00 -4.96 -22.60
N VAL A 130 13.77 -5.95 -23.46
CA VAL A 130 13.84 -5.79 -24.93
C VAL A 130 12.85 -4.75 -25.43
N VAL A 131 11.62 -4.74 -24.91
CA VAL A 131 10.59 -3.74 -25.27
C VAL A 131 11.01 -2.32 -24.83
N ILE A 132 11.61 -2.16 -23.65
CA ILE A 132 12.08 -0.84 -23.18
C ILE A 132 13.26 -0.35 -24.03
N PHE A 133 14.22 -1.22 -24.33
CA PHE A 133 15.35 -0.89 -25.21
C PHE A 133 14.90 -0.49 -26.61
N PHE A 134 13.80 -1.06 -27.10
CA PHE A 134 13.20 -0.68 -28.37
C PHE A 134 12.68 0.78 -28.36
N TYR A 135 12.03 1.19 -27.28
CA TYR A 135 11.46 2.54 -27.16
C TYR A 135 12.52 3.61 -26.95
N ASN A 136 13.44 3.40 -26.01
CA ASN A 136 14.50 4.34 -25.73
C ASN A 136 15.69 3.62 -25.07
N ILE A 137 16.85 3.69 -25.73
CA ILE A 137 18.10 3.06 -25.26
C ILE A 137 18.49 3.57 -23.87
N PHE A 138 18.36 4.87 -23.61
CA PHE A 138 18.66 5.45 -22.30
C PHE A 138 17.72 4.93 -21.21
N LEU A 139 16.46 4.71 -21.56
CA LEU A 139 15.45 4.19 -20.65
C LEU A 139 15.67 2.69 -20.38
N GLY A 140 16.15 1.96 -21.39
CA GLY A 140 16.63 0.58 -21.24
C GLY A 140 17.84 0.50 -20.30
N LEU A 141 18.86 1.32 -20.50
CA LEU A 141 20.03 1.41 -19.63
C LEU A 141 19.65 1.80 -18.19
N PHE A 142 18.74 2.77 -18.04
CA PHE A 142 18.20 3.16 -16.73
C PHE A 142 17.46 1.99 -16.07
N SER A 143 16.65 1.24 -16.82
CA SER A 143 15.95 0.06 -16.30
C SER A 143 16.92 -1.04 -15.86
N CYS A 144 18.02 -1.27 -16.58
CA CYS A 144 19.10 -2.18 -16.16
C CYS A 144 19.76 -1.73 -14.85
N LEU A 145 20.10 -0.44 -14.73
CA LEU A 145 20.64 0.13 -13.50
C LEU A 145 19.64 0.00 -12.35
N LEU A 146 18.35 0.19 -12.62
CA LEU A 146 17.29 0.07 -11.63
C LEU A 146 17.10 -1.38 -11.17
N ILE A 147 17.15 -2.37 -12.07
CA ILE A 147 17.17 -3.80 -11.74
C ILE A 147 18.36 -4.12 -10.84
N PHE A 148 19.54 -3.60 -11.19
CA PHE A 148 20.75 -3.78 -10.40
C PHE A 148 20.60 -3.15 -9.01
N LEU A 149 20.12 -1.90 -8.94
CA LEU A 149 19.91 -1.19 -7.69
C LEU A 149 18.87 -1.87 -6.80
N LEU A 150 17.70 -2.24 -7.33
CA LEU A 150 16.66 -2.92 -6.57
C LEU A 150 17.16 -4.24 -6.00
N ASN A 151 17.85 -5.06 -6.79
CA ASN A 151 18.44 -6.30 -6.30
C ASN A 151 19.61 -6.04 -5.33
N SER A 152 20.38 -4.95 -5.52
CA SER A 152 21.48 -4.55 -4.62
C SER A 152 21.01 -4.02 -3.27
N ILE A 153 19.86 -3.33 -3.21
CA ILE A 153 19.24 -2.86 -1.97
C ILE A 153 18.92 -4.06 -1.07
N PHE A 154 18.51 -5.18 -1.66
CA PHE A 154 18.34 -6.44 -0.94
C PHE A 154 19.65 -7.23 -0.73
N TYR A 155 20.65 -7.01 -1.58
CA TYR A 155 22.02 -7.54 -1.43
C TYR A 155 22.76 -6.98 -0.23
N ILE A 156 22.27 -5.90 0.40
CA ILE A 156 22.80 -5.35 1.64
C ILE A 156 21.98 -5.97 2.79
N PRO A 157 22.30 -7.20 3.26
CA PRO A 157 21.57 -7.85 4.34
C PRO A 157 22.11 -7.33 5.68
N LYS A 158 22.90 -6.25 5.64
CA LYS A 158 23.79 -5.75 6.70
C LYS A 158 23.94 -4.23 6.70
N ILE A 159 22.96 -3.48 6.22
CA ILE A 159 22.49 -2.42 7.11
C ILE A 159 21.75 -3.23 8.16
N ARG A 160 22.52 -3.69 9.18
CA ARG A 160 22.00 -3.86 10.52
C ARG A 160 20.97 -2.77 10.63
N TYR A 161 19.71 -3.13 10.93
CA TYR A 161 18.80 -2.25 11.64
C TYR A 161 19.64 -1.12 12.17
N VAL A 162 19.56 0.07 11.57
CA VAL A 162 20.00 1.26 12.27
C VAL A 162 19.07 1.19 13.45
N ARG A 163 19.55 0.48 14.47
CA ARG A 163 19.01 0.37 15.80
C ARG A 163 19.30 1.78 16.20
N SER A 164 18.36 2.64 15.80
CA SER A 164 18.38 4.02 16.09
C SER A 164 18.54 4.00 17.59
N ARG A 165 19.75 4.33 18.05
CA ARG A 165 20.01 4.67 19.44
C ARG A 165 19.34 6.03 19.72
N SER A 166 18.29 6.41 18.99
CA SER A 166 17.27 7.30 19.51
C SER A 166 16.69 6.63 20.75
N LYS A 167 17.00 7.21 21.90
CA LYS A 167 16.28 7.00 23.15
C LYS A 167 14.79 6.76 22.84
N GLN A 168 14.28 5.64 23.36
CA GLN A 168 12.92 5.15 23.22
C GLN A 168 11.88 6.26 23.29
N LEU A 169 11.47 6.79 22.14
CA LEU A 169 10.29 7.65 22.05
C LEU A 169 9.22 7.04 21.14
N PHE A 170 9.58 6.02 20.36
CA PHE A 170 8.64 5.22 19.59
C PHE A 170 9.08 3.76 19.50
N ASN A 171 8.35 2.84 20.15
CA ASN A 171 8.55 1.40 19.98
C ASN A 171 7.97 0.93 18.63
N VAL A 172 8.49 1.46 17.52
CA VAL A 172 8.18 0.97 16.16
C VAL A 172 8.44 -0.54 16.06
N SER A 173 9.45 -1.03 16.80
CA SER A 173 9.76 -2.45 16.94
C SER A 173 8.58 -3.29 17.41
N TYR A 174 7.80 -2.81 18.37
CA TYR A 174 6.62 -3.52 18.83
C TYR A 174 5.48 -3.44 17.80
N LEU A 175 5.33 -2.31 17.12
CA LEU A 175 4.32 -2.21 16.08
C LEU A 175 4.59 -3.20 14.94
N LEU A 176 5.86 -3.30 14.53
CA LEU A 176 6.32 -4.25 13.52
C LEU A 176 6.34 -5.70 13.99
N SER A 177 6.25 -5.98 15.31
CA SER A 177 6.07 -7.34 15.81
C SER A 177 4.61 -7.79 15.76
N VAL A 178 3.66 -6.85 15.81
CA VAL A 178 2.22 -7.14 15.74
C VAL A 178 1.71 -7.09 14.30
N VAL A 179 2.20 -6.15 13.49
CA VAL A 179 1.74 -5.90 12.13
C VAL A 179 2.92 -6.03 11.17
N ASP A 180 2.81 -6.94 10.20
CA ASP A 180 3.82 -7.15 9.15
C ASP A 180 4.23 -5.82 8.48
N SER A 181 5.53 -5.66 8.19
CA SER A 181 6.05 -4.46 7.51
C SER A 181 5.35 -4.17 6.17
N LEU A 182 4.93 -5.21 5.46
CA LEU A 182 4.23 -5.10 4.18
C LEU A 182 2.82 -4.54 4.34
N THR A 183 2.11 -4.92 5.39
CA THR A 183 0.74 -4.40 5.63
C THR A 183 0.79 -2.98 6.15
N VAL A 184 1.81 -2.62 6.94
CA VAL A 184 2.09 -1.20 7.27
C VAL A 184 2.39 -0.41 6.00
N PHE A 185 3.26 -0.92 5.12
CA PHE A 185 3.59 -0.26 3.85
C PHE A 185 2.34 -0.08 2.97
N LYS A 186 1.52 -1.12 2.81
CA LYS A 186 0.25 -1.07 2.07
C LYS A 186 -0.73 -0.04 2.66
N ALA A 187 -0.91 -0.04 3.98
CA ALA A 187 -1.82 0.87 4.65
C ALA A 187 -1.39 2.35 4.53
N ILE A 188 -0.09 2.63 4.40
CA ILE A 188 0.43 3.98 4.16
C ILE A 188 0.35 4.35 2.67
N THR A 189 0.71 3.43 1.78
CA THR A 189 0.82 3.72 0.34
C THR A 189 -0.52 3.87 -0.36
N VAL A 190 -1.57 3.17 0.06
CA VAL A 190 -2.89 3.29 -0.59
C VAL A 190 -3.45 4.72 -0.52
N PRO A 191 -3.50 5.38 0.65
CA PRO A 191 -3.89 6.80 0.72
C PRO A 191 -3.01 7.70 -0.15
N ILE A 192 -1.69 7.51 -0.15
CA ILE A 192 -0.77 8.30 -1.00
C ILE A 192 -1.06 8.11 -2.49
N PHE A 193 -1.29 6.87 -2.92
CA PHE A 193 -1.61 6.59 -4.31
C PHE A 193 -2.95 7.22 -4.71
N SER A 194 -3.94 7.18 -3.83
CA SER A 194 -5.24 7.82 -4.07
C SER A 194 -5.14 9.35 -4.15
N THR A 195 -4.27 9.98 -3.35
CA THR A 195 -4.01 11.43 -3.48
C THR A 195 -3.33 11.75 -4.80
N PHE A 196 -2.38 10.93 -5.27
CA PHE A 196 -1.76 11.11 -6.58
C PHE A 196 -2.75 11.00 -7.74
N ILE A 197 -3.66 10.01 -7.72
CA ILE A 197 -4.70 9.90 -8.75
C ILE A 197 -5.58 11.15 -8.73
N PHE A 198 -5.98 11.63 -7.55
CA PHE A 198 -6.79 12.83 -7.42
C PHE A 198 -6.07 14.08 -7.94
N MET A 199 -4.78 14.26 -7.62
CA MET A 199 -3.96 15.35 -8.17
C MET A 199 -3.90 15.31 -9.70
N PHE A 200 -3.70 14.12 -10.27
CA PHE A 200 -3.68 13.92 -11.71
C PHE A 200 -5.04 14.24 -12.35
N MET A 201 -6.13 13.76 -11.77
CA MET A 201 -7.48 14.08 -12.24
C MET A 201 -7.79 15.58 -12.13
N TRP A 202 -7.33 16.25 -11.07
CA TRP A 202 -7.50 17.71 -10.93
C TRP A 202 -6.78 18.45 -12.06
N LEU A 203 -5.56 18.06 -12.40
CA LEU A 203 -4.80 18.69 -13.48
C LEU A 203 -5.38 18.42 -14.87
N VAL A 204 -5.82 17.19 -15.14
CA VAL A 204 -6.16 16.75 -16.50
C VAL A 204 -7.66 16.87 -16.80
N LEU A 205 -8.52 16.69 -15.80
CA LEU A 205 -9.99 16.67 -15.95
C LEU A 205 -10.66 17.53 -14.86
N PRO A 206 -10.35 18.84 -14.76
CA PRO A 206 -10.93 19.72 -13.73
C PRO A 206 -12.45 19.80 -13.84
N ASP A 207 -12.99 19.84 -15.07
CA ASP A 207 -14.43 19.91 -15.34
C ASP A 207 -15.18 18.65 -14.87
N PHE A 208 -14.55 17.48 -14.98
CA PHE A 208 -15.13 16.21 -14.51
C PHE A 208 -15.25 16.17 -12.99
N LEU A 209 -14.26 16.73 -12.28
CA LEU A 209 -14.28 16.79 -10.82
C LEU A 209 -15.25 17.85 -10.30
N GLY A 210 -15.65 18.82 -11.14
CA GLY A 210 -16.60 19.88 -10.77
C GLY A 210 -16.14 20.66 -9.53
N ILE A 211 -14.83 20.80 -9.34
CA ILE A 211 -14.27 21.45 -8.16
C ILE A 211 -14.38 22.96 -8.36
N ASP A 212 -15.44 23.52 -7.80
CA ASP A 212 -15.59 24.97 -7.71
C ASP A 212 -14.81 25.50 -6.50
N THR A 213 -13.65 26.10 -6.75
CA THR A 213 -12.81 26.70 -5.70
C THR A 213 -13.18 28.16 -5.39
N SER A 214 -14.24 28.70 -5.97
CA SER A 214 -14.66 30.09 -5.72
C SER A 214 -15.16 30.31 -4.28
N ASN A 215 -15.73 29.27 -3.67
CA ASN A 215 -16.29 29.34 -2.33
C ASN A 215 -15.51 28.46 -1.35
N LYS A 216 -15.06 29.06 -0.23
CA LYS A 216 -14.36 28.36 0.85
C LYS A 216 -15.15 27.19 1.44
N VAL A 217 -16.48 27.26 1.48
CA VAL A 217 -17.32 26.13 1.94
C VAL A 217 -17.23 24.95 0.97
N MET A 218 -17.15 25.23 -0.33
CA MET A 218 -17.00 24.20 -1.36
C MET A 218 -15.61 23.53 -1.29
N ILE A 219 -14.56 24.29 -0.97
CA ILE A 219 -13.22 23.74 -0.68
C ILE A 219 -13.28 22.78 0.52
N LEU A 220 -14.02 23.10 1.58
CA LEU A 220 -14.18 22.19 2.72
C LEU A 220 -14.93 20.91 2.33
N ASN A 221 -15.99 21.01 1.54
CA ASN A 221 -16.80 19.87 1.11
C ASN A 221 -16.02 18.94 0.18
N THR A 222 -15.29 19.50 -0.78
CA THR A 222 -14.42 18.74 -1.68
C THR A 222 -13.30 18.05 -0.90
N ALA A 223 -12.71 18.70 0.09
CA ALA A 223 -11.74 18.11 1.00
C ALA A 223 -12.32 16.95 1.83
N LEU A 224 -13.51 17.12 2.40
CA LEU A 224 -14.19 16.09 3.18
C LEU A 224 -14.50 14.87 2.31
N PHE A 225 -15.07 15.08 1.12
CA PHE A 225 -15.40 14.01 0.20
C PHE A 225 -14.15 13.28 -0.29
N SER A 226 -13.15 14.01 -0.80
CA SER A 226 -11.89 13.41 -1.27
C SER A 226 -11.17 12.65 -0.15
N GLY A 227 -11.13 13.19 1.07
CA GLY A 227 -10.56 12.52 2.23
C GLY A 227 -11.23 11.18 2.55
N THR A 228 -12.55 11.05 2.38
CA THR A 228 -13.24 9.76 2.59
C THR A 228 -12.86 8.70 1.57
N ILE A 229 -12.56 9.12 0.33
CA ILE A 229 -12.05 8.24 -0.72
C ILE A 229 -10.63 7.79 -0.36
N PHE A 230 -9.77 8.74 0.03
CA PHE A 230 -8.36 8.46 0.33
C PHE A 230 -8.19 7.48 1.50
N PHE A 231 -9.02 7.62 2.53
CA PHE A 231 -8.94 6.83 3.75
C PHE A 231 -10.01 5.72 3.84
N SER A 232 -10.63 5.37 2.72
CA SER A 232 -11.65 4.32 2.64
C SER A 232 -11.12 2.92 3.01
N ASN A 233 -9.83 2.69 2.75
CA ASN A 233 -9.17 1.41 3.02
C ASN A 233 -8.76 1.26 4.49
N LYS A 234 -8.63 0.01 4.96
CA LYS A 234 -8.25 -0.34 6.34
C LYS A 234 -6.94 0.34 6.73
N GLY A 235 -6.97 1.18 7.76
CA GLY A 235 -5.82 1.92 8.25
C GLY A 235 -4.92 1.09 9.18
N ILE A 236 -3.75 1.65 9.53
CA ILE A 236 -2.77 0.97 10.40
C ILE A 236 -3.34 0.68 11.79
N ASN A 237 -4.18 1.58 12.32
CA ASN A 237 -4.87 1.38 13.60
C ASN A 237 -5.79 0.16 13.59
N PHE A 238 -6.48 -0.07 12.47
CA PHE A 238 -7.35 -1.23 12.32
C PHE A 238 -6.54 -2.52 12.43
N TYR A 239 -5.44 -2.62 11.67
CA TYR A 239 -4.55 -3.78 11.74
C TYR A 239 -3.92 -3.96 13.11
N PHE A 240 -3.45 -2.87 13.72
CA PHE A 240 -2.84 -2.92 15.04
C PHE A 240 -3.81 -3.45 16.10
N LEU A 241 -5.06 -2.98 16.13
CA LEU A 241 -6.01 -3.40 17.17
C LEU A 241 -6.63 -4.77 16.91
N THR A 242 -6.77 -5.19 15.65
CA THR A 242 -7.31 -6.51 15.30
C THR A 242 -6.30 -7.63 15.50
N LEU A 243 -5.03 -7.40 15.15
CA LEU A 243 -3.99 -8.44 15.19
C LEU A 243 -3.27 -8.52 16.53
N ASN A 244 -3.38 -7.51 17.40
CA ASN A 244 -2.68 -7.54 18.68
C ASN A 244 -3.30 -8.52 19.67
N LYS A 245 -2.57 -9.62 19.91
CA LYS A 245 -2.91 -10.68 20.86
C LYS A 245 -2.23 -10.52 22.22
N ASP A 246 -1.38 -9.50 22.39
CA ASP A 246 -0.57 -9.35 23.60
C ASP A 246 -1.32 -8.63 24.73
N PHE A 247 -2.46 -8.01 24.45
CA PHE A 247 -3.20 -7.22 25.45
C PHE A 247 -3.53 -7.99 26.75
N PRO A 248 -3.97 -9.27 26.73
CA PRO A 248 -4.10 -10.08 27.95
C PRO A 248 -2.79 -10.20 28.75
N TYR A 249 -1.67 -10.44 28.06
CA TYR A 249 -0.36 -10.60 28.71
C TYR A 249 0.17 -9.27 29.25
N LEU A 250 0.00 -8.17 28.52
CA LEU A 250 0.36 -6.82 28.97
C LEU A 250 -0.45 -6.43 30.22
N LYS A 251 -1.72 -6.83 30.29
CA LYS A 251 -2.57 -6.66 31.47
C LYS A 251 -2.04 -7.46 32.65
N ALA A 252 -1.63 -8.72 32.43
CA ALA A 252 -1.05 -9.57 33.47
C ALA A 252 0.27 -9.03 34.03
N VAL A 253 1.08 -8.36 33.21
CA VAL A 253 2.34 -7.69 33.61
C VAL A 253 2.07 -6.35 34.35
N GLY A 254 0.81 -5.93 34.48
CA GLY A 254 0.44 -4.71 35.21
C GLY A 254 0.61 -3.41 34.40
N ILE A 255 0.72 -3.49 33.07
CA ILE A 255 0.78 -2.31 32.21
C ILE A 255 -0.63 -1.73 32.06
N ASP A 256 -0.76 -0.41 32.27
CA ASP A 256 -2.02 0.31 31.99
C ASP A 256 -2.31 0.31 30.48
N LEU A 257 -3.20 -0.61 30.07
CA LEU A 257 -3.64 -0.78 28.69
C LEU A 257 -4.26 0.50 28.11
N ASN A 258 -4.97 1.30 28.91
CA ASN A 258 -5.60 2.52 28.42
C ASN A 258 -4.54 3.53 27.96
N LYS A 259 -3.54 3.79 28.81
CA LYS A 259 -2.45 4.70 28.49
C LYS A 259 -1.59 4.18 27.35
N PHE A 260 -1.36 2.86 27.33
CA PHE A 260 -0.57 2.19 26.30
C PHE A 260 -1.22 2.27 24.90
N ILE A 261 -2.50 1.90 24.80
CA ILE A 261 -3.26 1.93 23.54
C ILE A 261 -3.41 3.37 23.07
N LYS A 262 -3.78 4.30 23.96
CA LYS A 262 -4.00 5.72 23.63
C LYS A 262 -2.77 6.36 22.99
N LYS A 263 -1.58 6.17 23.59
CA LYS A 263 -0.33 6.74 23.07
C LYS A 263 -0.04 6.27 21.64
N ARG A 264 -0.37 5.02 21.33
CA ARG A 264 -0.04 4.38 20.04
C ARG A 264 -1.06 4.64 18.96
N ILE A 265 -2.35 4.65 19.28
CA ILE A 265 -3.38 5.06 18.32
C ILE A 265 -3.15 6.51 17.92
N TRP A 266 -2.87 7.39 18.89
CA TRP A 266 -2.60 8.79 18.59
C TRP A 266 -1.41 8.95 17.65
N SER A 267 -0.33 8.21 17.90
CA SER A 267 0.86 8.30 17.09
C SER A 267 0.68 7.70 15.68
N LEU A 268 -0.10 6.63 15.56
CA LEU A 268 -0.48 6.05 14.28
C LEU A 268 -1.38 6.99 13.45
N ASN A 269 -2.30 7.71 14.10
CA ASN A 269 -3.11 8.74 13.45
C ASN A 269 -2.27 9.87 12.88
N VAL A 270 -1.24 10.32 13.61
CA VAL A 270 -0.34 11.36 13.11
C VAL A 270 0.39 10.87 11.86
N ILE A 271 0.91 9.64 11.88
CA ILE A 271 1.63 9.07 10.73
C ILE A 271 0.71 8.94 9.51
N SER A 272 -0.51 8.43 9.68
CA SER A 272 -1.43 8.18 8.57
C SER A 272 -1.93 9.45 7.88
N ILE A 273 -2.10 10.56 8.61
CA ILE A 273 -2.51 11.85 8.03
C ILE A 273 -1.32 12.57 7.36
N LEU A 274 -0.15 12.52 7.98
CA LEU A 274 0.98 13.38 7.60
C LEU A 274 1.52 13.08 6.19
N PHE A 275 1.56 11.81 5.78
CA PHE A 275 2.02 11.44 4.44
C PHE A 275 1.11 11.96 3.32
N PRO A 276 -0.22 11.70 3.32
CA PRO A 276 -1.13 12.31 2.33
C PRO A 276 -1.14 13.84 2.40
N ALA A 277 -1.19 14.42 3.60
CA ALA A 277 -1.29 15.87 3.79
C ALA A 277 -0.06 16.62 3.24
N THR A 278 1.14 16.09 3.44
CA THR A 278 2.37 16.70 2.89
C THR A 278 2.37 16.71 1.37
N SER A 279 1.95 15.61 0.73
CA SER A 279 1.85 15.54 -0.73
C SER A 279 0.86 16.60 -1.29
N LEU A 280 -0.29 16.75 -0.65
CA LEU A 280 -1.33 17.71 -1.06
C LEU A 280 -0.94 19.15 -0.80
N TYR A 281 -0.21 19.42 0.29
CA TYR A 281 0.32 20.76 0.56
C TYR A 281 1.20 21.26 -0.59
N PHE A 282 2.18 20.45 -1.02
CA PHE A 282 3.06 20.82 -2.14
C PHE A 282 2.29 20.98 -3.44
N PHE A 283 1.31 20.12 -3.71
CA PHE A 283 0.49 20.19 -4.91
C PHE A 283 -0.39 21.45 -4.97
N LEU A 284 -1.10 21.77 -3.89
CA LEU A 284 -1.95 22.97 -3.87
C LEU A 284 -1.13 24.26 -3.91
N ASN A 285 0.07 24.25 -3.31
CA ASN A 285 1.00 25.35 -3.43
C ASN A 285 1.52 25.51 -4.87
N TYR A 286 1.77 24.40 -5.57
CA TYR A 286 2.13 24.42 -7.00
C TYR A 286 1.03 25.01 -7.89
N LEU A 287 -0.24 24.76 -7.56
CA LEU A 287 -1.39 25.37 -8.25
C LEU A 287 -1.62 26.85 -7.91
N GLY A 288 -0.86 27.42 -6.98
CA GLY A 288 -0.95 28.84 -6.62
C GLY A 288 -2.11 29.19 -5.67
N TYR A 289 -2.68 28.23 -4.94
CA TYR A 289 -3.72 28.50 -3.95
C TYR A 289 -3.20 29.31 -2.76
N GLY A 290 -4.04 30.18 -2.21
CA GLY A 290 -3.72 30.95 -1.02
C GLY A 290 -3.55 30.05 0.22
N LEU A 291 -2.68 30.45 1.16
CA LEU A 291 -2.39 29.67 2.37
C LEU A 291 -3.64 29.27 3.15
N ILE A 292 -4.64 30.16 3.26
CA ILE A 292 -5.89 29.91 3.98
C ILE A 292 -6.67 28.76 3.33
N ASP A 293 -6.72 28.72 2.00
CA ASP A 293 -7.47 27.70 1.26
C ASP A 293 -6.76 26.35 1.35
N ILE A 294 -5.42 26.35 1.30
CA ILE A 294 -4.59 25.15 1.55
C ILE A 294 -4.85 24.59 2.95
N PHE A 295 -4.81 25.44 3.98
CA PHE A 295 -5.07 25.01 5.36
C PHE A 295 -6.49 24.46 5.51
N LEU A 296 -7.47 25.09 4.89
CA LEU A 296 -8.86 24.67 4.96
C LEU A 296 -9.08 23.33 4.26
N PHE A 297 -8.41 23.09 3.13
CA PHE A 297 -8.45 21.81 2.43
C PHE A 297 -7.79 20.68 3.24
N LEU A 298 -6.57 20.92 3.75
CA LEU A 298 -5.88 19.94 4.60
C LEU A 298 -6.65 19.63 5.89
N PHE A 299 -7.30 20.64 6.46
CA PHE A 299 -8.17 20.50 7.60
C PHE A 299 -9.37 19.61 7.29
N GLY A 300 -10.07 19.82 6.17
CA GLY A 300 -11.18 18.97 5.73
C GLY A 300 -10.76 17.50 5.55
N ILE A 301 -9.57 17.25 4.99
CA ILE A 301 -9.03 15.90 4.85
C ILE A 301 -8.75 15.24 6.20
N SER A 302 -8.22 16.00 7.17
CA SER A 302 -7.98 15.49 8.52
C SER A 302 -9.28 15.10 9.22
N LEU A 303 -10.34 15.89 9.03
CA LEU A 303 -11.68 15.59 9.56
C LEU A 303 -12.26 14.31 8.94
N ALA A 304 -12.14 14.16 7.62
CA ALA A 304 -12.54 12.95 6.91
C ALA A 304 -11.78 11.71 7.39
N TYR A 305 -10.47 11.84 7.67
CA TYR A 305 -9.69 10.76 8.27
C TYR A 305 -10.25 10.33 9.63
N PHE A 306 -10.53 11.26 10.54
CA PHE A 306 -11.08 10.91 11.85
C PHE A 306 -12.45 10.24 11.76
N LEU A 307 -13.30 10.68 10.84
CA LEU A 307 -14.56 10.00 10.53
C LEU A 307 -14.31 8.55 10.08
N CYS A 308 -13.47 8.35 9.05
CA CYS A 308 -13.17 7.01 8.53
C CYS A 308 -12.56 6.10 9.61
N GLN A 309 -11.62 6.65 10.39
CA GLN A 309 -10.97 5.94 11.48
C GLN A 309 -11.96 5.54 12.56
N SER A 310 -12.96 6.38 12.88
CA SER A 310 -13.98 6.06 13.89
C SER A 310 -14.79 4.83 13.50
N ILE A 311 -15.16 4.70 12.23
CA ILE A 311 -15.91 3.55 11.73
C ILE A 311 -15.03 2.30 11.67
N GLN A 312 -13.78 2.44 11.24
CA GLN A 312 -12.80 1.35 11.28
C GLN A 312 -12.59 0.83 12.71
N MET A 313 -12.62 1.69 13.73
CA MET A 313 -12.54 1.23 15.12
C MET A 313 -13.72 0.31 15.50
N LEU A 314 -14.93 0.58 15.00
CA LEU A 314 -16.08 -0.30 15.23
C LEU A 314 -15.88 -1.64 14.53
N GLU A 315 -15.34 -1.64 13.30
CA GLU A 315 -15.02 -2.87 12.58
C GLU A 315 -14.00 -3.73 13.31
N VAL A 316 -13.03 -3.14 14.01
CA VAL A 316 -12.06 -3.89 14.83
C VAL A 316 -12.77 -4.88 15.75
N LEU A 317 -13.85 -4.46 16.41
CA LEU A 317 -14.58 -5.32 17.35
C LEU A 317 -15.14 -6.56 16.67
N LEU A 318 -15.74 -6.38 15.49
CA LEU A 318 -16.32 -7.46 14.71
C LEU A 318 -15.26 -8.45 14.22
N PHE A 319 -14.12 -7.95 13.73
CA PHE A 319 -13.05 -8.80 13.23
C PHE A 319 -12.26 -9.49 14.34
N ARG A 320 -12.22 -8.91 15.54
CA ARG A 320 -11.49 -9.49 16.67
C ARG A 320 -12.12 -10.78 17.19
N GLU A 321 -13.43 -10.94 17.05
CA GLU A 321 -14.15 -12.18 17.41
C GLU A 321 -13.59 -13.41 16.66
N TYR A 322 -13.16 -13.23 15.41
CA TYR A 322 -12.66 -14.31 14.55
C TYR A 322 -11.20 -14.73 14.80
N ARG A 323 -10.47 -14.04 15.71
CA ARG A 323 -9.10 -14.40 16.15
C ARG A 323 -8.09 -14.74 15.04
N PHE A 324 -7.94 -13.86 14.05
CA PHE A 324 -6.98 -14.04 12.95
C PHE A 324 -5.53 -14.21 13.43
N ARG A 325 -4.74 -15.04 12.71
CA ARG A 325 -3.31 -15.23 12.96
C ARG A 325 -2.48 -14.13 12.32
N ASP A 326 -2.72 -13.89 11.04
CA ASP A 326 -1.93 -12.97 10.21
C ASP A 326 -2.83 -11.98 9.46
N ALA A 327 -2.24 -10.87 9.01
CA ALA A 327 -2.94 -9.88 8.20
C ALA A 327 -3.46 -10.44 6.86
N LYS A 328 -2.85 -11.51 6.32
CA LYS A 328 -3.36 -12.20 5.12
C LYS A 328 -4.71 -12.85 5.35
N GLU A 329 -4.88 -13.54 6.47
CA GLU A 329 -6.15 -14.21 6.81
C GLU A 329 -7.25 -13.16 6.98
N LEU A 330 -6.92 -12.04 7.62
CA LEU A 330 -7.81 -10.90 7.81
C LEU A 330 -8.22 -10.23 6.48
N GLU A 331 -7.35 -10.23 5.47
CA GLU A 331 -7.64 -9.69 4.13
C GLU A 331 -8.43 -10.69 3.25
N ALA A 332 -8.13 -11.99 3.36
CA ALA A 332 -8.85 -13.04 2.65
C ALA A 332 -10.24 -13.30 3.24
N PHE A 333 -10.49 -12.86 4.48
CA PHE A 333 -11.76 -13.07 5.15
C PHE A 333 -12.91 -12.34 4.46
N SER A 334 -13.80 -13.11 3.83
CA SER A 334 -15.04 -12.61 3.25
C SER A 334 -16.12 -12.50 4.33
N ILE A 335 -16.48 -11.27 4.69
CA ILE A 335 -17.65 -11.02 5.55
C ILE A 335 -18.93 -11.36 4.77
N PRO A 336 -19.96 -11.95 5.43
CA PRO A 336 -21.29 -12.12 4.84
C PRO A 336 -21.84 -10.83 4.23
N VAL A 337 -22.53 -10.93 3.10
CA VAL A 337 -23.03 -9.77 2.31
C VAL A 337 -23.89 -8.83 3.17
N ASN A 338 -24.78 -9.38 4.01
CA ASN A 338 -25.65 -8.59 4.89
C ASN A 338 -24.85 -7.68 5.84
N MET A 339 -23.75 -8.20 6.36
CA MET A 339 -22.89 -7.47 7.29
C MET A 339 -22.02 -6.45 6.56
N ARG A 340 -21.61 -6.73 5.31
CA ARG A 340 -20.96 -5.76 4.42
C ARG A 340 -21.87 -4.57 4.13
N ILE A 341 -23.14 -4.81 3.82
CA ILE A 341 -24.13 -3.74 3.57
C ILE A 341 -24.31 -2.87 4.82
N LYS A 342 -24.47 -3.47 6.00
CA LYS A 342 -24.58 -2.75 7.27
C LYS A 342 -23.35 -1.86 7.53
N LEU A 343 -22.14 -2.39 7.35
CA LEU A 343 -20.91 -1.63 7.50
C LEU A 343 -20.83 -0.46 6.51
N TYR A 344 -21.24 -0.68 5.25
CA TYR A 344 -21.25 0.36 4.24
C TYR A 344 -22.23 1.49 4.56
N ILE A 345 -23.44 1.16 5.03
CA ILE A 345 -24.43 2.15 5.48
C ILE A 345 -23.91 2.93 6.69
N MET A 346 -23.33 2.24 7.69
CA MET A 346 -22.71 2.90 8.84
C MET A 346 -21.54 3.80 8.45
N ARG A 347 -20.80 3.48 7.38
CA ARG A 347 -19.74 4.34 6.85
C ARG A 347 -20.27 5.60 6.18
N LEU A 348 -21.36 5.49 5.43
CA LEU A 348 -21.91 6.59 4.64
C LEU A 348 -22.70 7.62 5.46
N ILE A 349 -23.47 7.17 6.46
CA ILE A 349 -24.35 8.07 7.23
C ILE A 349 -23.59 9.27 7.82
N PRO A 350 -22.46 9.10 8.53
CA PRO A 350 -21.75 10.23 9.13
C PRO A 350 -21.22 11.23 8.10
N ILE A 351 -20.83 10.74 6.92
CA ILE A 351 -20.32 11.56 5.82
C ILE A 351 -21.44 12.39 5.21
N ILE A 352 -22.58 11.75 4.91
CA ILE A 352 -23.76 12.41 4.34
C ILE A 352 -24.26 13.50 5.29
N VAL A 353 -24.34 13.21 6.59
CA VAL A 353 -24.75 14.19 7.60
C VAL A 353 -23.82 15.41 7.60
N CYS A 354 -22.50 15.21 7.55
CA CYS A 354 -21.51 16.29 7.50
C CYS A 354 -21.64 17.13 6.21
N LEU A 355 -21.83 16.49 5.06
CA LEU A 355 -22.04 17.19 3.78
C LEU A 355 -23.35 17.98 3.76
N LEU A 356 -24.45 17.42 4.28
CA LEU A 356 -25.74 18.09 4.36
C LEU A 356 -25.68 19.32 5.26
N PHE A 357 -25.01 19.24 6.42
CA PHE A 357 -24.83 20.40 7.29
C PHE A 357 -24.10 21.55 6.59
N ASN A 358 -23.07 21.23 5.79
CA ASN A 358 -22.31 22.22 5.06
C ASN A 358 -23.06 22.85 3.88
N GLN A 359 -24.20 22.30 3.47
CA GLN A 359 -25.07 22.88 2.44
C GLN A 359 -26.11 23.86 3.02
N ILE A 360 -26.26 23.92 4.35
CA ILE A 360 -27.21 24.82 5.01
C ILE A 360 -26.67 26.26 4.94
N LYS A 361 -27.25 27.07 4.04
CA LYS A 361 -26.87 28.48 3.81
C LYS A 361 -27.02 29.41 5.01
N LEU A 362 -27.68 28.96 6.09
CA LEU A 362 -27.92 29.74 7.31
C LEU A 362 -26.65 29.94 8.17
N PHE A 363 -25.64 29.07 8.02
CA PHE A 363 -24.43 29.11 8.85
C PHE A 363 -23.25 29.73 8.11
N GLY A 364 -22.53 30.63 8.79
CA GLY A 364 -21.24 31.14 8.30
C GLY A 364 -20.15 30.06 8.30
N LEU A 365 -19.06 30.29 7.56
CA LEU A 365 -17.95 29.34 7.44
C LEU A 365 -17.37 28.90 8.79
N TRP A 366 -17.18 29.84 9.73
CA TRP A 366 -16.65 29.55 11.05
C TRP A 366 -17.59 28.68 11.90
N SER A 367 -18.91 28.93 11.81
CA SER A 367 -19.90 28.10 12.49
C SER A 367 -19.96 26.70 11.90
N LEU A 368 -19.81 26.55 10.58
CA LEU A 368 -19.74 25.24 9.92
C LEU A 368 -18.50 24.45 10.35
N ILE A 369 -17.33 25.09 10.39
CA ILE A 369 -16.09 24.47 10.87
C ILE A 369 -16.27 23.97 12.31
N LEU A 370 -16.81 24.82 13.19
CA LEU A 370 -17.03 24.48 14.60
C LEU A 370 -18.03 23.32 14.75
N LEU A 371 -19.11 23.32 13.98
CA LEU A 371 -20.12 22.27 14.00
C LEU A 371 -19.55 20.92 13.51
N ASN A 372 -18.72 20.95 12.46
CA ASN A 372 -18.00 19.76 11.99
C ASN A 372 -17.01 19.23 13.03
N ILE A 373 -16.26 20.11 13.71
CA ILE A 373 -15.36 19.71 14.80
C ILE A 373 -16.13 19.03 15.92
N ILE A 374 -17.25 19.62 16.36
CA ILE A 374 -18.06 19.06 17.45
C ILE A 374 -18.64 17.71 17.04
N TYR A 375 -19.28 17.64 15.86
CA TYR A 375 -19.91 16.41 15.38
C TYR A 375 -18.90 15.27 15.25
N ILE A 376 -17.80 15.51 14.53
CA ILE A 376 -16.76 14.50 14.30
C ILE A 376 -16.05 14.15 15.62
N GLY A 377 -15.84 15.13 16.49
CA GLY A 377 -15.29 14.93 17.83
C GLY A 377 -16.16 13.99 18.67
N ILE A 378 -17.47 14.19 18.69
CA ILE A 378 -18.42 13.32 19.40
C ILE A 378 -18.40 11.91 18.81
N VAL A 379 -18.51 11.78 17.49
CA VAL A 379 -18.51 10.46 16.81
C VAL A 379 -17.20 9.72 17.05
N TYR A 380 -16.06 10.37 16.84
CA TYR A 380 -14.75 9.75 17.03
C TYR A 380 -14.52 9.37 18.49
N PHE A 381 -14.76 10.27 19.45
CA PHE A 381 -14.49 10.01 20.86
C PHE A 381 -15.40 8.93 21.44
N SER A 382 -16.69 8.93 21.06
CA SER A 382 -17.65 7.91 21.52
C SER A 382 -17.27 6.51 21.01
N LEU A 383 -16.99 6.37 19.72
CA LEU A 383 -16.58 5.10 19.11
C LEU A 383 -15.21 4.65 19.61
N TYR A 384 -14.26 5.57 19.77
CA TYR A 384 -12.95 5.27 20.36
C TYR A 384 -13.07 4.74 21.80
N ARG A 385 -13.86 5.41 22.65
CA ARG A 385 -14.05 4.98 24.05
C ARG A 385 -14.77 3.63 24.12
N TYR A 386 -15.77 3.43 23.29
CA TYR A 386 -16.51 2.17 23.21
C TYR A 386 -15.59 1.01 22.80
N THR A 387 -14.81 1.21 21.75
CA THR A 387 -13.94 0.17 21.18
C THR A 387 -12.81 -0.22 22.12
N ILE A 388 -12.16 0.75 22.79
CA ILE A 388 -11.14 0.44 23.80
C ILE A 388 -11.72 -0.30 25.00
N SER A 389 -12.89 0.13 25.49
CA SER A 389 -13.56 -0.55 26.61
C SER A 389 -13.84 -2.02 26.28
N GLN A 390 -14.34 -2.30 25.07
CA GLN A 390 -14.62 -3.66 24.63
C GLN A 390 -13.35 -4.48 24.38
N VAL A 391 -12.32 -3.89 23.77
CA VAL A 391 -11.02 -4.55 23.58
C VAL A 391 -10.39 -4.96 24.92
N ILE A 392 -10.42 -4.08 25.92
CA ILE A 392 -9.85 -4.36 27.24
C ILE A 392 -10.67 -5.41 28.01
N LYS A 393 -12.00 -5.45 27.81
CA LYS A 393 -12.90 -6.40 28.47
C LYS A 393 -12.87 -7.80 27.82
N GLY A 394 -12.82 -7.88 26.50
CA GLY A 394 -12.84 -9.14 25.75
C GLY A 394 -11.61 -10.03 25.95
N ASP A 395 -10.52 -9.46 26.48
CA ASP A 395 -9.20 -10.09 26.60
C ASP A 395 -8.89 -10.66 27.99
N CYS A 396 -9.90 -11.09 28.76
CA CYS A 396 -9.67 -11.54 30.14
C CYS A 396 -9.16 -12.98 30.28
N ASN A 397 -9.20 -13.80 29.22
CA ASN A 397 -8.81 -15.21 29.31
C ASN A 397 -7.34 -15.38 28.89
N VAL A 398 -6.43 -15.37 29.86
CA VAL A 398 -5.05 -15.81 29.67
C VAL A 398 -5.01 -17.31 29.99
N HIS A 399 -4.83 -18.14 28.96
CA HIS A 399 -4.47 -19.54 29.17
C HIS A 399 -2.94 -19.63 29.16
N PHE A 400 -2.34 -19.68 30.34
CA PHE A 400 -0.95 -20.11 30.46
C PHE A 400 -0.92 -21.60 30.11
N ILE A 401 -0.32 -21.93 28.97
CA ILE A 401 0.10 -23.31 28.70
C ILE A 401 1.36 -23.51 29.52
N HIS A 402 1.27 -24.35 30.53
CA HIS A 402 2.33 -24.59 31.50
C HIS A 402 3.41 -25.50 30.97
#